data_AF-A0A7W4JS18-F1
#
_entry.id   AF-A0A7W4JS18-F1
#
_cell.length_a   1.000
_cell.length_b   1.000
_cell.length_c   1.000
_cell.angle_alpha   90.00
_cell.angle_beta   90.00
_cell.angle_gamma   90.00
#
_symmetry.space_group_name_H-M   'P 1'
#
loop_
_entity.id
_entity.type
_entity.pdbx_description
1 polymer ?
#
loop_
_entity_poly.entity_id
_entity_poly.type
_entity_poly.pdbx_seq_one_letter_code
_entity_poly.pdbx_strand_id
1 'polypeptide(L)' 'MSETHDDPARAFVTALARDIGLTIPESCLPGVLANRELLRQYADLVNGFALPDTCEPAFDYQP' A
#
# COMPACT_ATOMS: atom_id res chain seq x y z
N MET A 1 -24.83 17.33 14.13
CA MET A 1 -24.03 17.33 12.90
C MET A 1 -22.86 16.42 13.16
N SER A 2 -22.87 15.20 12.61
CA SER A 2 -21.77 14.26 12.84
C SER A 2 -20.59 14.66 11.98
N GLU A 3 -19.50 15.05 12.62
CA GLU A 3 -18.21 15.24 11.97
C GLU A 3 -17.80 13.91 11.33
N THR A 4 -17.76 13.87 10.01
CA THR A 4 -17.12 12.77 9.28
C THR A 4 -15.63 12.90 9.56
N HIS A 5 -15.13 12.17 10.55
CA HIS A 5 -13.70 12.06 10.79
C HIS A 5 -13.10 11.44 9.52
N ASP A 6 -12.42 12.25 8.72
CA ASP A 6 -11.84 11.83 7.45
C ASP A 6 -10.69 10.86 7.76
N ASP A 7 -10.92 9.56 7.57
CA ASP A 7 -9.93 8.53 7.85
C ASP A 7 -8.81 8.63 6.80
N PRO A 8 -7.59 9.04 7.17
CA PRO A 8 -6.51 9.25 6.21
C PRO A 8 -6.11 7.96 5.50
N ALA A 9 -6.26 6.79 6.14
CA ALA A 9 -5.97 5.51 5.51
C ALA A 9 -7.00 5.18 4.43
N ARG A 10 -8.28 5.47 4.69
CA ARG A 10 -9.36 5.34 3.71
C ARG A 10 -9.14 6.27 2.52
N ALA A 11 -8.88 7.55 2.77
CA ALA A 11 -8.64 8.53 1.71
C ALA A 11 -7.47 8.11 0.81
N PHE A 12 -6.37 7.64 1.40
CA PHE A 12 -5.23 7.10 0.66
C PHE A 12 -5.60 5.89 -0.20
N VAL A 13 -6.29 4.90 0.37
CA VAL A 13 -6.69 3.67 -0.35
C VAL A 13 -7.64 3.99 -1.50
N THR A 14 -8.62 4.86 -1.29
CA THR A 14 -9.57 5.28 -2.32
C THR A 14 -8.89 6.06 -3.44
N ALA A 15 -7.97 6.97 -3.11
CA ALA A 15 -7.20 7.69 -4.12
C ALA A 15 -6.34 6.75 -4.98
N LEU A 16 -5.60 5.84 -4.33
CA LEU A 16 -4.76 4.87 -5.03
C LEU A 16 -5.58 3.97 -5.96
N ALA A 17 -6.71 3.45 -5.48
CA ALA A 17 -7.59 2.60 -6.29
C ALA A 17 -8.09 3.33 -7.53
N ARG A 18 -8.52 4.59 -7.38
CA ARG A 18 -8.96 5.43 -8.51
C ARG A 18 -7.83 5.64 -9.51
N ASP A 19 -6.62 5.94 -9.04
CA ASP A 19 -5.48 6.24 -9.91
C ASP A 19 -5.03 5.02 -10.75
N ILE A 20 -5.32 3.80 -10.29
CA ILE A 20 -5.10 2.54 -11.04
C ILE A 20 -6.38 2.00 -11.72
N GLY A 21 -7.47 2.77 -11.74
CA GLY A 21 -8.71 2.38 -12.42
C GLY A 21 -9.53 1.30 -11.70
N LEU A 22 -9.31 1.08 -10.41
CA LEU A 22 -10.08 0.16 -9.58
C LEU A 22 -11.16 0.87 -8.77
N THR A 23 -12.29 0.18 -8.60
CA THR A 23 -13.35 0.57 -7.66
C THR A 23 -13.37 -0.43 -6.51
N ILE A 24 -13.33 0.05 -5.27
CA ILE A 24 -13.39 -0.80 -4.07
C ILE A 24 -14.85 -0.82 -3.58
N PRO A 25 -15.53 -1.97 -3.58
CA PRO A 25 -16.85 -2.08 -2.95
C PRO A 25 -16.75 -1.73 -1.46
N GLU A 26 -17.74 -1.01 -0.93
CA GLU A 26 -17.78 -0.60 0.49
C GLU A 26 -17.64 -1.79 1.46
N SER A 27 -18.19 -2.96 1.10
CA SER A 27 -18.06 -4.19 1.87
C SER A 27 -16.62 -4.74 1.92
N CYS A 28 -15.79 -4.42 0.93
CA CYS A 28 -14.40 -4.87 0.85
C CYS A 28 -13.44 -3.91 1.55
N LEU A 29 -13.82 -2.64 1.74
CA LEU A 29 -12.95 -1.60 2.25
C LEU A 29 -12.30 -1.92 3.61
N PRO A 30 -13.01 -2.47 4.63
CA PRO A 30 -12.38 -2.85 5.89
C PRO A 30 -11.25 -3.88 5.71
N GLY A 31 -11.44 -4.86 4.81
CA GLY A 31 -10.44 -5.87 4.50
C GLY A 31 -9.23 -5.29 3.75
N VAL A 32 -9.46 -4.37 2.81
CA VAL A 32 -8.37 -3.69 2.09
C VAL A 32 -7.51 -2.87 3.06
N LEU A 33 -8.14 -2.15 4.00
CA LEU A 33 -7.42 -1.37 5.01
C LEU A 33 -6.59 -2.28 5.94
N ALA A 34 -7.16 -3.39 6.41
CA ALA A 34 -6.44 -4.36 7.24
C ALA A 34 -5.26 -4.99 6.51
N ASN A 35 -5.45 -5.40 5.25
CA ASN A 35 -4.39 -5.98 4.44
C ASN A 35 -3.27 -4.96 4.14
N ARG A 36 -3.62 -3.71 3.86
CA ARG A 36 -2.64 -2.65 3.64
C ARG A 36 -1.78 -2.45 4.89
N GLU A 37 -2.39 -2.41 6.06
CA GLU A 37 -1.65 -2.23 7.31
C GLU A 37 -0.70 -3.39 7.59
N LEU A 38 -1.15 -4.63 7.35
CA LEU A 38 -0.27 -5.81 7.42
C LEU A 38 0.91 -5.72 6.43
N LEU A 39 0.63 -5.35 5.17
CA LEU A 39 1.68 -5.22 4.15
C LEU A 39 2.66 -4.08 4.45
N ARG A 40 2.19 -2.99 5.07
CA ARG A 40 3.04 -1.89 5.54
C ARG A 40 4.06 -2.40 6.55
N GLN A 41 3.64 -3.23 7.51
CA GLN A 41 4.54 -3.81 8.51
C GLN A 41 5.61 -4.70 7.87
N TYR A 42 5.26 -5.49 6.85
CA TYR A 42 6.24 -6.26 6.10
C TYR A 42 7.20 -5.38 5.29
N ALA A 43 6.70 -4.33 4.66
CA ALA A 43 7.55 -3.36 3.95
C ALA A 43 8.54 -2.68 4.90
N ASP A 44 8.12 -2.35 6.13
CA ASP A 44 9.01 -1.77 7.14
C ASP A 44 10.17 -2.73 7.50
N LEU A 45 9.93 -4.04 7.57
CA LEU A 45 10.99 -5.04 7.79
C LEU A 45 12.00 -5.08 6.63
N VAL A 46 11.51 -5.03 5.39
CA VAL A 46 12.36 -5.04 4.20
C VAL A 46 13.17 -3.75 4.09
N ASN A 47 12.55 -2.59 4.33
CA ASN A 47 13.21 -1.30 4.30
C ASN A 47 14.23 -1.11 5.43
N GLY A 48 14.06 -1.84 6.54
CA GLY A 48 15.04 -1.91 7.62
C GLY A 48 16.29 -2.73 7.28
N PHE A 49 16.30 -3.46 6.17
CA PHE A 49 17.45 -4.22 5.71
C PHE A 49 18.41 -3.32 4.93
N ALA A 50 19.61 -3.08 5.47
CA ALA A 50 20.63 -2.29 4.80
C ALA A 50 21.19 -3.05 3.59
N LEU A 51 20.83 -2.60 2.39
CA LEU A 51 21.42 -3.07 1.15
C LEU A 51 22.64 -2.22 0.79
N PRO A 52 23.75 -2.83 0.36
CA PRO A 52 24.85 -2.07 -0.26
C PRO A 52 24.37 -1.35 -1.52
N ASP A 53 24.94 -0.17 -1.79
CA ASP A 53 24.65 0.58 -3.03
C ASP A 53 25.00 -0.21 -4.31
N THR A 54 25.83 -1.25 -4.19
CA THR A 54 26.23 -2.15 -5.27
C THR A 54 25.32 -3.38 -5.40
N CYS A 55 24.22 -3.45 -4.63
CA CYS A 55 23.27 -4.55 -4.73
C CYS A 55 22.37 -4.35 -5.95
N GLU A 56 22.68 -5.06 -7.03
CA GLU A 56 21.82 -5.08 -8.22
C GLU A 56 20.47 -5.76 -7.95
N PRO A 57 19.40 -5.40 -8.68
CA PRO A 57 18.13 -6.11 -8.64
C PRO A 57 18.29 -7.60 -8.98
N ALA A 58 17.47 -8.46 -8.38
CA ALA A 58 17.62 -9.92 -8.51
C ALA A 58 17.38 -10.48 -9.93
N PHE A 59 16.77 -9.71 -10.83
CA PHE A 59 16.48 -10.14 -12.20
C PHE A 59 17.19 -9.24 -13.20
N ASP A 60 17.97 -9.86 -14.09
CA ASP A 60 18.61 -9.18 -15.21
C ASP A 60 17.72 -9.24 -16.46
N TYR A 61 17.54 -8.09 -17.11
CA TYR A 61 16.92 -8.05 -18.43
C TYR A 61 17.84 -8.67 -19.48
N GLN A 62 17.35 -9.69 -20.20
CA GLN A 62 18.01 -10.20 -21.40
C GLN A 62 17.30 -9.62 -22.64
N PRO A 63 17.98 -8.79 -23.45
CA PRO A 63 17.43 -8.21 -24.67
C PRO A 63 17.19 -9.24 -25.78
#